data_AF-A0A9C8LWU5-F1
#
_entry.id   AF-A0A9C8LWU5-F1
#
_cell.length_a   1.000
_cell.length_b   1.000
_cell.length_c   1.000
_cell.angle_alpha   90.00
_cell.angle_beta   90.00
_cell.angle_gamma   90.00
#
_symmetry.space_group_name_H-M   'P 1'
#
loop_
_entity.id
_entity.type
_entity.pdbx_description
1 polymer ?
#
loop_
_entity_poly.entity_id
_entity_poly.type
_entity_poly.pdbx_seq_one_letter_code
_entity_poly.pdbx_strand_id
1 'polypeptide(L)'
;MIKTQFESYRNPTIALLAKPGEITVRLTAKGKNLSMVKKIISGVNSEMTAIFGDYIFARDDETMESVVGKMLLKNKKTVAFAESCTGGLVGDRITNVPGSSEYFLGSVVSYSNKLKESLLKVSKSVLSKFGAVSSETAEEMARGIRRLTGADIGISITGIA
;
A
#
# COMPACT_ATOMS: atom_id res chain seq x y z
N MET A 1 18.27 -19.34 -6.08
CA MET A 1 17.72 -20.27 -5.07
C MET A 1 16.21 -20.45 -5.22
N ILE A 2 15.40 -19.38 -5.19
CA ILE A 2 13.92 -19.48 -5.29
C ILE A 2 13.42 -20.04 -6.64
N LYS A 3 14.03 -19.62 -7.76
CA LYS A 3 13.65 -20.08 -9.12
C LYS A 3 13.72 -21.61 -9.27
N THR A 4 14.78 -22.23 -8.75
CA THR A 4 15.01 -23.67 -8.80
C THR A 4 13.98 -24.46 -7.96
N GLN A 5 13.49 -23.87 -6.87
CA GLN A 5 12.45 -24.48 -6.05
C GLN A 5 11.09 -24.43 -6.75
N PHE A 6 10.76 -23.33 -7.43
CA PHE A 6 9.49 -23.21 -8.16
C PHE A 6 9.40 -24.12 -9.38
N GLU A 7 10.52 -24.35 -10.08
CA GLU A 7 10.61 -25.27 -11.22
C GLU A 7 10.44 -26.75 -10.82
N SER A 8 10.57 -27.09 -9.53
CA SER A 8 10.43 -28.46 -9.03
C SER A 8 8.96 -28.91 -8.86
N TYR A 9 8.01 -27.98 -8.75
CA TYR A 9 6.59 -28.32 -8.58
C TYR A 9 5.94 -28.65 -9.91
N ARG A 10 5.40 -29.87 -10.02
CA ARG A 10 4.57 -30.28 -11.17
C ARG A 10 3.06 -30.05 -10.94
N ASN A 11 2.63 -30.01 -9.68
CA ASN A 11 1.26 -29.74 -9.26
C ASN A 11 1.28 -29.31 -7.78
N PRO A 12 1.06 -28.01 -7.44
CA PRO A 12 0.58 -26.95 -8.32
C PRO A 12 1.65 -26.44 -9.29
N THR A 13 1.24 -25.87 -10.41
CA THR A 13 2.11 -25.00 -11.21
C THR A 13 2.19 -23.62 -10.58
N ILE A 14 3.37 -23.01 -10.64
CA ILE A 14 3.67 -21.72 -10.03
C ILE A 14 4.04 -20.73 -11.13
N ALA A 15 3.36 -19.58 -11.17
CA ALA A 15 3.67 -18.49 -12.09
C ALA A 15 3.92 -17.19 -11.33
N LEU A 16 4.86 -16.37 -11.81
CA LEU A 16 5.16 -15.05 -11.28
C LEU A 16 4.64 -14.00 -12.26
N LEU A 17 3.74 -13.14 -11.79
CA LEU A 17 3.16 -12.05 -12.57
C LEU A 17 3.63 -10.73 -11.96
N ALA A 18 4.57 -10.07 -12.61
CA ALA A 18 5.09 -8.79 -12.16
C ALA A 18 4.25 -7.64 -12.71
N LYS A 19 3.89 -6.70 -11.84
CA LYS A 19 3.30 -5.41 -12.19
C LYS A 19 4.08 -4.31 -11.45
N PRO A 20 4.00 -3.04 -11.88
CA PRO A 20 4.60 -1.96 -11.11
C PRO A 20 4.10 -1.98 -9.65
N GLY A 21 5.03 -2.12 -8.71
CA GLY A 21 4.75 -2.10 -7.27
C GLY A 21 4.39 -3.45 -6.62
N GLU A 22 4.17 -4.53 -7.38
CA GLU A 22 3.83 -5.83 -6.80
C GLU A 22 4.21 -7.02 -7.70
N ILE A 23 4.39 -8.19 -7.08
CA ILE A 23 4.55 -9.47 -7.79
C ILE A 23 3.49 -10.43 -7.26
N THR A 24 2.62 -10.93 -8.14
CA THR A 24 1.65 -11.97 -7.79
C THR A 24 2.27 -13.35 -8.02
N VAL A 25 2.27 -14.19 -6.99
CA VAL A 25 2.59 -15.62 -7.10
C VAL A 25 1.30 -16.40 -7.32
N ARG A 26 1.09 -16.90 -8.53
CA ARG A 26 -0.11 -17.66 -8.88
C ARG A 26 0.14 -19.14 -8.73
N LEU A 27 -0.63 -19.79 -7.86
CA LEU A 27 -0.64 -21.25 -7.68
C LEU A 27 -1.82 -21.85 -8.44
N THR A 28 -1.59 -22.89 -9.23
CA THR A 28 -2.66 -23.60 -9.96
C THR A 28 -2.50 -25.10 -9.78
N ALA A 29 -3.46 -25.73 -9.11
CA ALA A 29 -3.46 -27.18 -8.89
C ALA A 29 -4.60 -27.88 -9.64
N LYS A 30 -4.36 -29.13 -10.03
CA LYS A 30 -5.38 -30.05 -10.56
C LYS A 30 -5.55 -31.22 -9.60
N GLY A 31 -6.76 -31.72 -9.45
CA GLY A 31 -7.06 -32.85 -8.57
C GLY A 31 -8.47 -33.39 -8.79
N LYS A 32 -8.74 -34.58 -8.23
CA LYS A 32 -10.01 -35.29 -8.42
C LYS A 32 -11.21 -34.61 -7.75
N ASN A 33 -10.97 -33.78 -6.75
CA ASN A 33 -11.99 -33.01 -6.03
C ASN A 33 -11.36 -31.77 -5.37
N LEU A 34 -12.23 -30.85 -4.94
CA LEU A 34 -11.82 -29.57 -4.33
C LEU A 34 -11.04 -29.75 -3.02
N SER A 35 -11.36 -30.75 -2.20
CA SER A 35 -10.67 -30.98 -0.92
C SER A 35 -9.19 -31.33 -1.15
N MET A 36 -8.91 -32.21 -2.10
CA MET A 36 -7.55 -32.56 -2.51
C MET A 36 -6.79 -31.35 -3.07
N VAL A 37 -7.43 -30.57 -3.95
CA VAL A 37 -6.83 -29.36 -4.54
C VAL A 37 -6.49 -28.33 -3.46
N LYS A 38 -7.40 -28.08 -2.52
CA LYS A 38 -7.16 -27.17 -1.39
C LYS A 38 -5.99 -27.62 -0.53
N LYS A 39 -5.85 -28.92 -0.28
CA LYS A 39 -4.70 -29.45 0.49
C LYS A 39 -3.37 -29.23 -0.22
N ILE A 40 -3.33 -29.43 -1.55
CA ILE A 40 -2.14 -29.16 -2.37
C ILE A 40 -1.77 -27.68 -2.32
N ILE A 41 -2.72 -26.78 -2.57
CA ILE A 41 -2.49 -25.33 -2.54
C ILE A 41 -2.07 -24.86 -1.14
N SER A 42 -2.73 -25.35 -0.09
CA SER A 42 -2.41 -24.98 1.28
C SER A 42 -0.99 -25.36 1.69
N GLY A 43 -0.50 -26.53 1.27
CA GLY A 43 0.88 -26.96 1.57
C GLY A 43 1.91 -25.99 0.98
N VAL A 44 1.76 -25.68 -0.31
CA VAL A 44 2.65 -24.71 -0.97
C VAL A 44 2.48 -23.31 -0.40
N ASN A 45 1.27 -22.90 -0.04
CA ASN A 45 1.03 -21.58 0.56
C ASN A 45 1.77 -21.41 1.90
N SER A 46 1.84 -22.45 2.73
CA SER A 46 2.64 -22.44 3.97
C SER A 46 4.12 -22.28 3.69
N GLU A 47 4.65 -22.98 2.69
CA GLU A 47 6.06 -22.85 2.27
C GLU A 47 6.36 -21.46 1.70
N MET A 48 5.47 -20.91 0.86
CA MET A 48 5.58 -19.54 0.35
C MET A 48 5.55 -18.52 1.47
N THR A 49 4.72 -18.73 2.48
CA THR A 49 4.65 -17.85 3.65
C THR A 49 5.96 -17.90 4.45
N ALA A 50 6.60 -19.05 4.56
CA ALA A 50 7.91 -19.16 5.21
C ALA A 50 9.03 -18.47 4.42
N ILE A 51 8.94 -18.44 3.08
CA ILE A 51 9.95 -17.82 2.21
C ILE A 51 9.77 -16.30 2.15
N PHE A 52 8.55 -15.84 1.89
CA PHE A 52 8.27 -14.44 1.62
C PHE A 52 7.86 -13.64 2.85
N GLY A 53 7.36 -14.29 3.91
CA GLY A 53 7.03 -13.63 5.18
C GLY A 53 6.27 -12.32 5.00
N ASP A 54 6.87 -11.23 5.49
CA ASP A 54 6.29 -9.88 5.50
C ASP A 54 6.09 -9.26 4.11
N TYR A 55 6.67 -9.84 3.05
CA TYR A 55 6.41 -9.40 1.68
C TYR A 55 5.02 -9.83 1.15
N ILE A 56 4.34 -10.76 1.84
CA ILE A 56 2.97 -11.16 1.49
C ILE A 56 1.98 -10.20 2.17
N PHE A 57 1.50 -9.21 1.42
CA PHE A 57 0.49 -8.27 1.92
C PHE A 57 -0.95 -8.66 1.57
N ALA A 58 -1.18 -9.48 0.54
CA ALA A 58 -2.51 -9.83 0.06
C ALA A 58 -2.59 -11.30 -0.39
N ARG A 59 -3.80 -11.88 -0.34
CA ARG A 59 -4.09 -13.20 -0.91
C ARG A 59 -5.35 -13.16 -1.77
N ASP A 60 -5.39 -14.04 -2.77
CA ASP A 60 -6.52 -14.20 -3.69
C ASP A 60 -6.90 -12.87 -4.37
N ASP A 61 -8.13 -12.39 -4.13
CA ASP A 61 -8.68 -11.17 -4.74
C ASP A 61 -8.46 -9.91 -3.89
N GLU A 62 -7.67 -10.00 -2.80
CA GLU A 62 -7.32 -8.83 -2.00
C GLU A 62 -6.37 -7.90 -2.76
N THR A 63 -6.68 -6.60 -2.71
CA THR A 63 -5.76 -5.54 -3.13
C THR A 63 -5.04 -4.94 -1.92
N MET A 64 -3.91 -4.26 -2.13
CA MET A 64 -3.17 -3.56 -1.08
C MET A 64 -4.07 -2.58 -0.30
N GLU A 65 -4.90 -1.82 -1.01
CA GLU A 65 -5.82 -0.85 -0.44
C GLU A 65 -6.88 -1.53 0.41
N SER A 66 -7.42 -2.67 -0.06
CA SER A 66 -8.40 -3.45 0.69
C SER A 66 -7.81 -3.97 2.00
N VAL A 67 -6.54 -4.39 2.00
CA VAL A 67 -5.83 -4.88 3.19
C VAL A 67 -5.57 -3.72 4.15
N VAL A 68 -5.10 -2.58 3.65
CA VAL A 68 -4.91 -1.36 4.45
C VAL A 68 -6.23 -0.91 5.09
N GLY A 69 -7.33 -0.87 4.33
CA GLY A 69 -8.65 -0.53 4.84
C GLY A 69 -9.11 -1.47 5.95
N LYS A 70 -8.98 -2.79 5.76
CA LYS A 70 -9.27 -3.80 6.80
C LYS A 70 -8.44 -3.57 8.07
N MET A 71 -7.15 -3.25 7.92
CA MET A 71 -6.27 -2.96 9.06
C MET A 71 -6.69 -1.70 9.81
N LEU A 72 -7.04 -0.62 9.10
CA LEU A 72 -7.51 0.62 9.70
C LEU A 72 -8.82 0.41 10.47
N LEU A 73 -9.80 -0.26 9.86
CA LEU A 73 -11.08 -0.59 10.50
C LEU A 73 -10.88 -1.45 11.75
N LYS A 74 -10.07 -2.52 11.65
CA LYS A 74 -9.77 -3.41 12.77
C LYS A 74 -9.16 -2.65 13.96
N ASN A 75 -8.29 -1.69 13.69
CA ASN A 75 -7.62 -0.90 14.72
C ASN A 75 -8.40 0.37 15.12
N LYS A 76 -9.58 0.62 14.54
CA LYS A 76 -10.36 1.85 14.72
C LYS A 76 -9.52 3.10 14.48
N LYS A 77 -8.78 3.09 13.37
CA LYS A 77 -7.90 4.19 12.96
C LYS A 77 -8.36 4.82 11.67
N THR A 78 -8.13 6.11 11.58
CA THR A 78 -8.40 6.94 10.40
C THR A 78 -7.11 7.41 9.75
N VAL A 79 -7.14 7.67 8.44
CA VAL A 79 -5.99 8.11 7.65
C VAL A 79 -6.35 9.29 6.73
N ALA A 80 -5.39 10.18 6.51
CA ALA A 80 -5.47 11.24 5.51
C ALA A 80 -4.12 11.44 4.79
N PHE A 81 -4.18 11.94 3.55
CA PHE A 81 -3.00 12.05 2.67
C PHE A 81 -2.63 13.49 2.29
N ALA A 82 -1.33 13.76 2.23
CA ALA A 82 -0.76 14.96 1.62
C ALA A 82 0.03 14.56 0.38
N GLU A 83 -0.50 14.87 -0.80
CA GLU A 83 0.04 14.39 -2.07
C GLU A 83 0.71 15.51 -2.85
N SER A 84 1.91 15.26 -3.38
CA SER A 84 2.59 16.14 -4.34
C SER A 84 2.77 15.40 -5.66
N CYS A 85 3.86 14.64 -5.84
CA CYS A 85 4.18 13.99 -7.11
C CYS A 85 3.17 12.91 -7.57
N THR A 86 2.29 12.42 -6.69
CA THR A 86 1.23 11.46 -7.04
C THR A 86 -0.03 12.12 -7.60
N GLY A 87 -0.20 13.45 -7.44
CA GLY A 87 -1.34 14.18 -8.00
C GLY A 87 -2.74 13.75 -7.52
N GLY A 88 -2.84 12.98 -6.42
CA GLY A 88 -4.12 12.45 -5.93
C GLY A 88 -4.30 10.94 -6.14
N LEU A 89 -3.35 10.26 -6.79
CA LEU A 89 -3.45 8.83 -7.10
C LEU A 89 -3.63 7.94 -5.86
N VAL A 90 -3.05 8.31 -4.71
CA VAL A 90 -3.19 7.50 -3.50
C VAL A 90 -4.58 7.68 -2.89
N GLY A 91 -5.10 8.92 -2.90
CA GLY A 91 -6.49 9.20 -2.57
C GLY A 91 -7.48 8.46 -3.47
N ASP A 92 -7.27 8.44 -4.79
CA ASP A 92 -8.10 7.69 -5.73
C ASP A 92 -8.13 6.19 -5.38
N ARG A 93 -6.95 5.58 -5.24
CA ARG A 93 -6.79 4.15 -4.90
C ARG A 93 -7.51 3.77 -3.60
N ILE A 94 -7.35 4.55 -2.53
CA ILE A 94 -8.00 4.23 -1.24
C ILE A 94 -9.53 4.34 -1.35
N THR A 95 -10.05 5.30 -2.12
CA THR A 95 -11.50 5.49 -2.27
C THR A 95 -12.17 4.44 -3.15
N ASN A 96 -11.42 3.75 -4.01
CA ASN A 96 -11.93 2.63 -4.81
C ASN A 96 -12.31 1.40 -3.96
N VAL A 97 -11.94 1.36 -2.68
CA VAL A 97 -12.38 0.32 -1.75
C VAL A 97 -13.75 0.70 -1.15
N PRO A 98 -14.80 -0.14 -1.31
CA PRO A 98 -16.09 0.10 -0.68
C PRO A 98 -15.97 0.25 0.85
N GLY A 99 -16.71 1.23 1.41
CA GLY A 99 -16.65 1.54 2.85
C GLY A 99 -15.44 2.39 3.27
N SER A 100 -14.62 2.86 2.31
CA SER A 100 -13.46 3.72 2.58
C SER A 100 -13.77 4.98 3.38
N SER A 101 -15.00 5.51 3.29
CA SER A 101 -15.46 6.65 4.09
C SER A 101 -15.38 6.44 5.60
N GLU A 102 -15.34 5.19 6.08
CA GLU A 102 -15.24 4.88 7.51
C GLU A 102 -13.84 5.12 8.09
N TYR A 103 -12.80 5.13 7.24
CA TYR A 103 -11.41 5.25 7.69
C TYR A 103 -10.59 6.28 6.92
N PHE A 104 -11.04 6.78 5.77
CA PHE A 104 -10.33 7.79 5.00
C PHE A 104 -10.97 9.17 5.18
N LEU A 105 -10.24 10.12 5.78
CA LEU A 105 -10.75 11.47 6.06
C LEU A 105 -10.49 12.48 4.94
N GLY A 106 -9.68 12.11 3.95
CA GLY A 106 -9.44 12.93 2.76
C GLY A 106 -7.96 13.07 2.39
N SER A 107 -7.73 13.78 1.29
CA SER A 107 -6.40 14.07 0.75
C SER A 107 -6.28 15.56 0.39
N VAL A 108 -5.07 16.10 0.54
CA VAL A 108 -4.70 17.42 0.01
C VAL A 108 -3.63 17.24 -1.03
N VAL A 109 -3.95 17.59 -2.27
CA VAL A 109 -2.96 17.70 -3.35
C VAL A 109 -2.26 19.06 -3.24
N SER A 110 -1.05 19.06 -2.68
CA SER A 110 -0.23 20.23 -2.40
C SER A 110 0.97 20.34 -3.37
N TYR A 111 0.68 20.41 -4.66
CA TYR A 111 1.70 20.36 -5.72
C TYR A 111 2.72 21.53 -5.63
N SER A 112 2.29 22.71 -5.19
CA SER A 112 3.16 23.88 -5.03
C SER A 112 3.61 24.09 -3.58
N ASN A 113 4.79 24.72 -3.40
CA ASN A 113 5.29 25.13 -2.07
C ASN A 113 4.28 26.02 -1.34
N LYS A 114 3.61 26.93 -2.06
CA LYS A 114 2.57 27.80 -1.51
C LYS A 114 1.44 26.98 -0.85
N LEU A 115 0.99 25.89 -1.47
CA LEU A 115 -0.05 25.03 -0.90
C LEU A 115 0.47 24.17 0.25
N LYS A 116 1.73 23.69 0.18
CA LYS A 116 2.40 23.01 1.30
C LYS A 116 2.43 23.91 2.55
N GLU A 117 2.77 25.18 2.39
CA GLU A 117 2.76 26.17 3.46
C GLU A 117 1.34 26.51 3.94
N SER A 118 0.42 26.85 3.02
CA SER A 118 -0.88 27.40 3.42
C SER A 118 -1.82 26.37 4.02
N LEU A 119 -1.86 25.16 3.45
CA LEU A 119 -2.79 24.09 3.86
C LEU A 119 -2.16 23.18 4.91
N LEU A 120 -0.92 22.73 4.68
CA LEU A 120 -0.26 21.73 5.53
C LEU A 120 0.64 22.36 6.60
N LYS A 121 0.86 23.68 6.55
CA LYS A 121 1.72 24.42 7.49
C LYS A 121 3.17 23.93 7.48
N VAL A 122 3.65 23.50 6.31
CA VAL A 122 5.09 23.30 6.08
C VAL A 122 5.79 24.64 6.25
N SER A 123 6.89 24.68 7.01
CA SER A 123 7.61 25.90 7.31
C SER A 123 8.41 26.38 6.11
N LYS A 124 8.45 27.71 5.93
CA LYS A 124 9.29 28.34 4.89
C LYS A 124 10.76 27.98 5.04
N SER A 125 11.24 27.86 6.29
CA SER A 125 12.62 27.47 6.60
C SER A 125 12.95 26.05 6.15
N VAL A 126 12.02 25.09 6.27
CA VAL A 126 12.25 23.73 5.79
C VAL A 126 12.30 23.71 4.27
N LEU A 127 11.36 24.39 3.61
CA LEU A 127 11.33 24.46 2.15
C LEU A 127 12.56 25.17 1.57
N SER A 128 13.04 26.24 2.20
CA SER A 128 14.22 26.96 1.72
C SER A 128 15.53 26.21 1.97
N LYS A 129 15.64 25.50 3.10
CA LYS A 129 16.87 24.80 3.49
C LYS A 129 17.01 23.41 2.85
N PHE A 130 15.92 22.64 2.81
CA PHE A 130 15.93 21.24 2.38
C PHE A 130 15.23 21.02 1.04
N GLY A 131 14.46 22.00 0.56
CA GLY A 131 13.67 21.86 -0.67
C GLY A 131 12.42 21.00 -0.48
N ALA A 132 11.55 21.00 -1.49
CA ALA A 132 10.27 20.29 -1.45
C ALA A 132 10.40 18.76 -1.48
N VAL A 133 11.53 18.23 -1.96
CA VAL A 133 11.83 16.79 -2.04
C VAL A 133 12.86 16.47 -0.96
N SER A 134 12.37 16.34 0.27
CA SER A 134 13.17 16.04 1.45
C SER A 134 12.34 15.31 2.50
N SER A 135 13.01 14.57 3.38
CA SER A 135 12.38 13.92 4.54
C SER A 135 11.68 14.93 5.44
N GLU A 136 12.28 16.11 5.62
CA GLU A 136 11.80 17.19 6.48
C GLU A 136 10.49 17.77 5.92
N THR A 137 10.44 18.02 4.61
CA THR A 137 9.19 18.45 3.96
C THR A 137 8.14 17.36 4.03
N ALA A 138 8.50 16.10 3.77
CA ALA A 138 7.56 14.98 3.88
C ALA A 138 6.98 14.88 5.30
N GLU A 139 7.82 14.95 6.33
CA GLU A 139 7.38 14.88 7.72
C GLU A 139 6.43 16.04 8.09
N GLU A 140 6.77 17.28 7.73
CA GLU A 140 5.91 18.41 7.99
C GLU A 140 4.57 18.33 7.23
N MET A 141 4.58 17.83 5.98
CA MET A 141 3.36 17.57 5.21
C MET A 141 2.48 16.51 5.90
N ALA A 142 3.07 15.41 6.39
CA ALA A 142 2.36 14.33 7.05
C ALA A 142 1.74 14.79 8.39
N ARG A 143 2.50 15.55 9.19
CA ARG A 143 1.99 16.20 10.40
C ARG A 143 0.90 17.23 10.08
N GLY A 144 1.07 17.97 9.00
CA GLY A 144 0.14 18.96 8.48
C GLY A 144 -1.22 18.37 8.17
N ILE A 145 -1.28 17.34 7.33
CA ILE A 145 -2.55 16.71 6.94
C ILE A 145 -3.24 16.06 8.14
N ARG A 146 -2.47 15.42 9.03
CA ARG A 146 -2.99 14.84 10.26
C ARG A 146 -3.70 15.90 11.12
N ARG A 147 -3.06 17.06 11.35
CA ARG A 147 -3.66 18.17 12.09
C ARG A 147 -4.88 18.77 11.39
N LEU A 148 -4.81 18.93 10.06
CA LEU A 148 -5.87 19.56 9.27
C LEU A 148 -7.16 18.73 9.28
N THR A 149 -7.03 17.42 9.18
CA THR A 149 -8.18 16.50 9.06
C THR A 149 -8.62 15.90 10.40
N GLY A 150 -7.74 15.90 11.41
CA GLY A 150 -7.97 15.18 12.66
C GLY A 150 -7.76 13.67 12.55
N ALA A 151 -7.19 13.16 11.43
CA ALA A 151 -6.91 11.75 11.26
C ALA A 151 -5.95 11.21 12.33
N ASP A 152 -6.08 9.91 12.66
CA ASP A 152 -5.09 9.24 13.51
C ASP A 152 -3.72 9.21 12.84
N ILE A 153 -3.70 8.96 11.52
CA ILE A 153 -2.50 8.78 10.71
C ILE A 153 -2.51 9.80 9.56
N GLY A 154 -1.42 10.56 9.43
CA GLY A 154 -1.17 11.39 8.26
C GLY A 154 -0.01 10.80 7.45
N ILE A 155 -0.19 10.63 6.15
CA ILE A 155 0.86 10.18 5.23
C ILE A 155 1.09 11.27 4.19
N SER A 156 2.34 11.47 3.80
CA SER A 156 2.69 12.41 2.73
C SER A 156 3.52 11.73 1.65
N ILE A 157 3.39 12.22 0.41
CA ILE A 157 4.24 11.82 -0.71
C ILE A 157 4.76 13.08 -1.41
N THR A 158 6.08 13.24 -1.42
CA THR A 158 6.80 14.25 -2.19
C THR A 158 8.03 13.63 -2.83
N GLY A 159 8.38 14.08 -4.03
CA GLY A 159 9.36 13.40 -4.88
C GLY A 159 9.48 14.07 -6.25
N ILE A 160 10.42 13.57 -7.04
CA ILE A 160 10.53 13.86 -8.46
C ILE A 160 9.68 12.81 -9.18
N ALA A 161 8.74 13.25 -10.01
CA ALA A 161 7.87 12.38 -10.81
C ALA A 161 8.58 11.92 -12.09
#